data_AF-A0A968PHK1-F1
#
_entry.id   AF-A0A968PHK1-F1
#
_cell.length_a   1.000
_cell.length_b   1.000
_cell.length_c   1.000
_cell.angle_alpha   90.00
_cell.angle_beta   90.00
_cell.angle_gamma   90.00
#
_symmetry.space_group_name_H-M   'P 1'
#
loop_
_entity.id
_entity.type
_entity.pdbx_description
1 polymer ?
#
loop_
_entity_poly.entity_id
_entity_poly.type
_entity_poly.pdbx_seq_one_letter_code
_entity_poly.pdbx_strand_id
1 'polypeptide(L)'
;WSCTKIWQLRASRLSRGRWGDISVYYPPANVLSDHPYAILNAEWVTPEEREAAALFRDFLLSEEVQTRALVEYGFRPGNPNVSFDVAGSPFERFESYGVQRDIAQSVQTPPADVLNELITLWSRRDYD
;
A
#
# COMPACT_ATOMS: atom_id res chain seq x y z
N TRP A 1 -1.06 -5.88 1.23
CA TRP A 1 -1.69 -4.60 1.61
C TRP A 1 -0.87 -3.44 1.08
N SER A 2 -1.36 -2.73 0.08
CA SER A 2 -0.66 -1.54 -0.45
C SER A 2 -1.19 -0.30 0.26
N CYS A 3 -0.29 0.47 0.87
CA CYS A 3 -0.63 1.56 1.79
C CYS A 3 -0.81 2.87 1.00
N THR A 4 -2.06 3.30 0.80
CA THR A 4 -2.32 4.71 0.45
C THR A 4 -2.15 5.50 1.74
N LYS A 5 -1.03 6.23 1.90
CA LYS A 5 -0.74 7.03 3.11
C LYS A 5 -1.77 8.16 3.29
N ILE A 6 -2.92 7.89 3.89
CA ILE A 6 -3.94 8.91 4.23
C ILE A 6 -3.39 10.01 5.13
N TRP A 7 -2.36 9.71 5.93
CA TRP A 7 -1.70 10.70 6.78
C TRP A 7 -1.18 11.91 5.98
N GLN A 8 -0.79 11.73 4.72
CA GLN A 8 -0.37 12.83 3.84
C GLN A 8 -1.55 13.67 3.32
N LEU A 9 -2.76 13.12 3.23
CA LEU A 9 -3.95 13.81 2.68
C LEU A 9 -4.68 14.66 3.72
N ARG A 10 -4.58 14.36 5.02
CA ARG A 10 -5.03 15.31 6.06
C ARG A 10 -4.24 16.61 6.02
N ALA A 11 -2.98 16.57 5.58
CA ALA A 11 -2.13 17.75 5.44
C ALA A 11 -2.54 18.66 4.28
N SER A 12 -3.17 18.15 3.20
CA SER A 12 -3.60 18.98 2.07
C SER A 12 -4.77 19.91 2.40
N ARG A 13 -5.63 19.54 3.37
CA ARG A 13 -6.64 20.47 3.92
C ARG A 13 -6.00 21.63 4.68
N LEU A 14 -4.82 21.42 5.27
CA LEU A 14 -4.08 22.40 6.07
C LEU A 14 -3.08 23.24 5.26
N SER A 15 -2.78 22.84 4.02
CA SER A 15 -1.79 23.54 3.18
C SER A 15 -2.34 24.75 2.43
N ARG A 16 -3.67 24.96 2.43
CA ARG A 16 -4.30 26.14 1.82
C ARG A 16 -3.77 27.40 2.49
N GLY A 17 -2.86 28.07 1.80
CA GLY A 17 -2.21 29.30 2.26
C GLY A 17 -0.77 29.42 1.77
N ARG A 18 0.10 28.46 2.09
CA ARG A 18 1.56 28.60 1.85
C ARG A 18 2.06 27.95 0.56
N TRP A 19 1.41 26.86 0.10
CA TRP A 19 1.91 26.03 -1.00
C TRP A 19 0.89 25.80 -2.13
N GLY A 20 -0.27 26.45 -2.07
CA GLY A 20 -1.39 26.19 -2.98
C GLY A 20 -2.06 24.84 -2.72
N ASP A 21 -2.82 24.38 -3.71
CA ASP A 21 -3.47 23.08 -3.69
C ASP A 21 -2.44 21.97 -3.92
N ILE A 22 -2.36 21.02 -2.98
CA ILE A 22 -1.48 19.85 -3.07
C ILE A 22 -2.28 18.69 -3.64
N SER A 23 -1.74 18.02 -4.65
CA SER A 23 -2.35 16.83 -5.25
C SER A 23 -1.40 15.63 -5.23
N VAL A 24 -1.98 14.43 -5.21
CA VAL A 24 -1.30 13.17 -5.42
C VAL A 24 -1.10 12.97 -6.92
N TYR A 25 0.12 12.61 -7.30
CA TYR A 25 0.48 12.27 -8.67
C TYR A 25 0.89 10.79 -8.74
N TYR A 26 0.19 10.03 -9.58
CA TYR A 26 0.57 8.67 -9.93
C TYR A 26 1.33 8.71 -11.26
N PRO A 27 2.65 8.39 -11.28
CA PRO A 27 3.41 8.34 -12.52
C PRO A 27 2.92 7.21 -13.46
N PRO A 28 3.27 7.27 -14.76
CA PRO A 28 2.95 6.19 -15.71
C PRO A 28 3.53 4.83 -15.35
N ALA A 29 4.59 4.82 -14.54
CA ALA A 29 5.31 3.63 -14.09
C ALA A 29 5.39 3.65 -12.55
N ASN A 30 4.72 2.69 -11.90
CA ASN A 30 4.60 2.64 -10.44
C ASN A 30 5.43 1.50 -9.84
N VAL A 31 5.98 1.70 -8.64
CA VAL A 31 6.45 0.60 -7.79
C VAL A 31 5.43 0.44 -6.67
N LEU A 32 4.80 -0.73 -6.57
CA LEU A 32 3.87 -0.99 -5.48
C LEU A 32 4.63 -1.36 -4.21
N SER A 33 4.41 -0.57 -3.16
CA SER A 33 4.85 -0.93 -1.82
C SER A 33 3.83 -1.87 -1.20
N ASP A 34 4.03 -3.17 -1.40
CA ASP A 34 3.20 -4.20 -0.80
C ASP A 34 3.72 -4.63 0.57
N HIS A 35 2.79 -4.93 1.47
CA HIS A 35 3.06 -5.55 2.76
C HIS A 35 2.45 -6.96 2.71
N PRO A 36 3.24 -7.99 2.34
CA PRO A 36 2.75 -9.35 2.24
C PRO A 36 2.58 -9.98 3.63
N TYR A 37 1.59 -10.86 3.77
CA TYR A 37 1.47 -11.76 4.91
C TYR A 37 2.04 -13.12 4.52
N ALA A 38 2.94 -13.67 5.32
CA ALA A 38 3.56 -14.96 5.07
C ALA A 38 3.38 -15.87 6.28
N ILE A 39 3.07 -17.14 6.03
CA ILE A 39 3.10 -18.19 7.05
C ILE A 39 4.46 -18.87 6.95
N LEU A 40 5.21 -18.86 8.04
CA LEU A 40 6.58 -19.36 8.07
C LEU A 40 6.61 -20.89 7.98
N ASN A 41 7.50 -21.41 7.15
CA ASN A 41 7.83 -22.83 7.06
C ASN A 41 9.20 -23.08 7.68
N ALA A 42 9.23 -23.21 9.01
CA ALA A 42 10.46 -23.47 9.77
C ALA A 42 10.23 -24.56 10.82
N GLU A 43 11.30 -25.26 11.21
CA GLU A 43 11.25 -26.41 12.13
C GLU A 43 10.72 -26.05 13.52
N TRP A 44 10.87 -24.79 13.94
CA TRP A 44 10.41 -24.29 15.23
C TRP A 44 8.95 -23.84 15.25
N VAL A 45 8.25 -23.88 14.10
CA VAL A 45 6.83 -23.50 13.99
C VAL A 45 5.97 -24.74 14.22
N THR A 46 5.11 -24.71 15.24
CA THR A 46 4.23 -25.84 15.52
C THR A 46 3.05 -25.92 14.54
N PRO A 47 2.41 -27.10 14.39
CA PRO A 47 1.18 -27.22 13.60
C PRO A 47 0.08 -26.24 14.03
N GLU A 48 -0.09 -26.03 15.34
CA GLU A 48 -1.12 -25.14 15.91
C GLU A 48 -0.83 -23.67 15.61
N GLU A 49 0.43 -23.24 15.67
CA GLU A 49 0.83 -21.88 15.28
C GLU A 49 0.58 -21.62 13.79
N ARG A 50 0.84 -22.64 12.96
CA ARG A 50 0.57 -22.57 11.52
C ARG A 50 -0.94 -22.47 11.24
N GLU A 51 -1.76 -23.22 11.96
CA GLU A 51 -3.22 -23.14 11.88
C GLU A 51 -3.72 -21.76 12.34
N ALA A 52 -3.25 -21.26 13.47
CA ALA A 52 -3.60 -19.93 13.97
C ALA A 52 -3.21 -18.82 12.97
N ALA A 53 -2.04 -18.92 12.33
CA ALA A 53 -1.62 -18.00 11.29
C ALA A 53 -2.54 -18.04 10.06
N ALA A 54 -3.02 -19.22 9.66
CA ALA A 54 -4.00 -19.36 8.58
C ALA A 54 -5.34 -18.71 8.95
N LEU A 55 -5.86 -18.97 10.15
CA LEU A 55 -7.10 -18.35 10.64
C LEU A 55 -6.98 -16.82 10.70
N PHE A 56 -5.84 -16.29 11.15
CA PHE A 56 -5.61 -14.85 11.19
C PHE A 56 -5.51 -14.24 9.79
N ARG A 57 -4.84 -14.89 8.84
CA ARG A 57 -4.83 -14.48 7.43
C ARG A 57 -6.25 -14.41 6.87
N ASP A 58 -7.08 -15.41 7.15
CA ASP A 58 -8.44 -15.48 6.63
C ASP A 58 -9.33 -14.40 7.25
N PHE A 59 -9.17 -14.11 8.54
CA PHE A 59 -9.78 -12.95 9.20
C PHE A 59 -9.36 -11.64 8.52
N LEU A 60 -8.06 -11.44 8.29
CA LEU A 60 -7.52 -10.26 7.61
C LEU A 60 -8.06 -10.10 6.18
N LEU A 61 -8.34 -11.20 5.47
CA LEU A 61 -8.91 -11.19 4.12
C LEU A 61 -10.44 -11.17 4.10
N SER A 62 -11.11 -11.28 5.24
CA SER A 62 -12.58 -11.21 5.30
C SER A 62 -13.09 -9.89 4.71
N GLU A 63 -14.26 -9.94 4.07
CA GLU A 63 -14.88 -8.76 3.44
C GLU A 63 -15.13 -7.64 4.45
N GLU A 64 -15.53 -7.99 5.67
CA GLU A 64 -15.75 -7.03 6.76
C GLU A 64 -14.47 -6.27 7.11
N VAL A 65 -13.36 -6.99 7.37
CA VAL A 65 -12.09 -6.37 7.77
C VAL A 65 -11.49 -5.56 6.64
N GLN A 66 -11.54 -6.07 5.41
CA GLN A 66 -11.04 -5.37 4.23
C GLN A 66 -11.86 -4.11 3.92
N THR A 67 -13.18 -4.17 4.05
CA THR A 67 -14.06 -3.00 3.89
C THR A 67 -13.76 -1.94 4.95
N ARG A 68 -13.59 -2.36 6.20
CA ARG A 68 -13.20 -1.44 7.28
C ARG A 68 -11.85 -0.78 7.01
N ALA A 69 -10.86 -1.57 6.60
CA ALA A 69 -9.53 -1.08 6.25
C ALA A 69 -9.57 -0.06 5.09
N LEU A 70 -10.40 -0.31 4.09
CA LEU A 70 -10.65 0.59 2.97
C LEU A 70 -11.30 1.90 3.43
N VAL A 71 -12.42 1.83 4.16
CA VAL A 71 -13.24 3.01 4.49
C VAL A 71 -12.58 3.90 5.56
N GLU A 72 -12.02 3.29 6.60
CA GLU A 72 -11.42 4.04 7.71
C GLU A 72 -10.01 4.52 7.37
N TYR A 73 -9.22 3.69 6.66
CA TYR A 73 -7.77 3.89 6.50
C TYR A 73 -7.28 3.94 5.05
N GLY A 74 -8.13 3.69 4.04
CA GLY A 74 -7.78 3.80 2.61
C GLY A 74 -6.79 2.77 2.13
N PHE A 75 -6.72 1.62 2.80
CA PHE A 75 -6.00 0.48 2.28
C PHE A 75 -6.66 0.00 0.99
N ARG A 76 -5.84 -0.34 0.00
CA ARG A 76 -6.31 -1.04 -1.20
C ARG A 76 -6.65 -2.49 -0.81
N PRO A 77 -7.89 -2.97 -1.03
CA PRO A 77 -8.29 -4.30 -0.62
C PRO A 77 -7.44 -5.38 -1.28
N GLY A 78 -7.03 -6.37 -0.50
CA GLY A 78 -6.41 -7.61 -1.02
C GLY A 78 -7.44 -8.67 -1.43
N ASN A 79 -8.68 -8.53 -0.96
CA ASN A 79 -9.79 -9.40 -1.31
C ASN A 79 -10.55 -8.82 -2.52
N PRO A 80 -10.65 -9.55 -3.65
CA PRO A 80 -11.33 -9.06 -4.87
C PRO A 80 -12.84 -8.87 -4.72
N ASN A 81 -13.46 -9.43 -3.68
CA ASN A 81 -14.90 -9.25 -3.42
C ASN A 81 -15.21 -7.87 -2.82
N VAL A 82 -14.21 -7.15 -2.30
CA VAL A 82 -14.40 -5.81 -1.72
C VAL A 82 -14.20 -4.75 -2.80
N SER A 83 -15.29 -4.12 -3.21
CA SER A 83 -15.25 -3.01 -4.17
C SER A 83 -14.56 -1.77 -3.60
N PHE A 84 -13.90 -1.00 -4.46
CA PHE A 84 -13.41 0.34 -4.14
C PHE A 84 -14.54 1.38 -4.03
N ASP A 85 -15.71 1.08 -4.58
CA ASP A 85 -16.87 1.98 -4.65
C ASP A 85 -17.69 1.96 -3.36
N VAL A 86 -17.03 2.26 -2.25
CA VAL A 86 -17.67 2.42 -0.95
C VAL A 86 -17.82 3.90 -0.64
N ALA A 87 -19.07 4.32 -0.42
CA ALA A 87 -19.41 5.70 -0.09
C ALA A 87 -18.66 6.17 1.17
N GLY A 88 -18.13 7.39 1.14
CA GLY A 88 -17.33 7.96 2.21
C GLY A 88 -15.91 7.41 2.30
N SER A 89 -15.49 6.53 1.38
CA SER A 89 -14.12 6.04 1.35
C SER A 89 -13.13 7.18 1.09
N PRO A 90 -11.86 7.03 1.51
CA PRO A 90 -10.80 7.95 1.18
C PRO A 90 -10.61 8.14 -0.33
N PHE A 91 -10.90 7.11 -1.13
CA PHE A 91 -10.79 7.18 -2.59
C PHE A 91 -11.84 8.12 -3.19
N GLU A 92 -13.07 8.12 -2.69
CA GLU A 92 -14.08 9.11 -3.09
C GLU A 92 -13.75 10.51 -2.53
N ARG A 93 -13.46 10.62 -1.24
CA ARG A 93 -13.26 11.92 -0.57
C ARG A 93 -12.08 12.72 -1.08
N PHE A 94 -11.07 12.05 -1.65
CA PHE A 94 -9.83 12.68 -2.10
C PHE A 94 -9.59 12.52 -3.61
N GLU A 95 -10.61 12.13 -4.37
CA GLU A 95 -10.54 12.01 -5.84
C GLU A 95 -10.11 13.33 -6.50
N SER A 96 -10.66 14.46 -6.04
CA SER A 96 -10.29 15.81 -6.52
C SER A 96 -8.85 16.22 -6.18
N TYR A 97 -8.19 15.51 -5.26
CA TYR A 97 -6.78 15.70 -4.93
C TYR A 97 -5.88 14.70 -5.67
N GLY A 98 -6.39 13.99 -6.69
CA GLY A 98 -5.61 13.09 -7.52
C GLY A 98 -5.46 11.67 -6.97
N VAL A 99 -6.22 11.30 -5.93
CA VAL A 99 -6.28 9.89 -5.49
C VAL A 99 -7.04 9.06 -6.52
N GLN A 100 -6.40 8.00 -7.03
CA GLN A 100 -6.97 7.15 -8.08
C GLN A 100 -7.29 5.75 -7.54
N ARG A 101 -8.43 5.18 -7.95
CA ARG A 101 -8.80 3.78 -7.67
C ARG A 101 -7.96 2.85 -8.55
N ASP A 102 -7.92 3.12 -9.85
CA ASP A 102 -7.09 2.40 -10.81
C ASP A 102 -5.75 3.09 -10.98
N ILE A 103 -4.66 2.32 -10.89
CA ILE A 103 -3.30 2.83 -11.06
C ILE A 103 -2.60 2.04 -12.16
N ALA A 104 -1.69 2.70 -12.88
CA ALA A 104 -0.93 2.05 -13.94
C ALA A 104 -0.12 0.86 -13.42
N GLN A 105 0.12 -0.12 -14.29
CA GLN A 105 0.81 -1.36 -13.96
C GLN A 105 2.14 -1.09 -13.25
N SER A 106 2.44 -1.93 -12.25
CA SER A 106 3.72 -1.82 -11.56
C SER A 106 4.87 -2.22 -12.49
N VAL A 107 5.97 -1.49 -12.42
CA VAL A 107 7.21 -1.87 -13.08
C VAL A 107 7.67 -3.24 -12.59
N GLN A 108 8.31 -4.00 -13.47
CA GLN A 108 8.87 -5.30 -13.13
C GLN A 108 10.03 -5.14 -12.15
N THR A 109 10.18 -6.10 -11.25
CA THR A 109 11.35 -6.17 -10.37
C THR A 109 12.61 -6.33 -11.23
N PRO A 110 13.62 -5.45 -11.09
CA PRO A 110 14.85 -5.55 -11.85
C PRO A 110 15.62 -6.84 -11.52
N PRO A 111 16.47 -7.33 -12.44
CA PRO A 111 17.42 -8.40 -12.16
C PRO A 111 18.35 -8.08 -10.98
N ALA A 112 18.88 -9.13 -10.34
CA ALA A 112 19.67 -9.01 -9.12
C ALA A 112 20.97 -8.20 -9.29
N ASP A 113 21.63 -8.33 -10.44
CA ASP A 113 22.82 -7.54 -10.80
C ASP A 113 22.51 -6.05 -10.87
N VAL A 114 21.39 -5.66 -11.50
CA VAL A 114 20.93 -4.27 -11.54
C VAL A 114 20.62 -3.75 -10.13
N LEU A 115 19.95 -4.54 -9.30
CA LEU A 115 19.66 -4.16 -7.91
C LEU A 115 20.95 -3.95 -7.09
N ASN A 116 21.94 -4.82 -7.24
CA ASN A 116 23.22 -4.69 -6.54
C ASN A 116 23.99 -3.43 -6.97
N GLU A 117 23.97 -3.08 -8.25
CA GLU A 117 24.57 -1.84 -8.74
C GLU A 117 23.82 -0.61 -8.21
N LEU A 118 22.48 -0.63 -8.18
CA LEU A 118 21.69 0.46 -7.59
C LEU A 118 22.01 0.66 -6.10
N ILE A 119 22.12 -0.42 -5.32
CA ILE A 119 22.53 -0.36 -3.91
C ILE A 119 23.94 0.22 -3.79
N THR A 120 24.88 -0.24 -4.62
CA THR A 120 26.26 0.25 -4.63
C THR A 120 26.31 1.76 -4.93
N LEU A 121 25.56 2.22 -5.92
CA LEU A 121 25.46 3.65 -6.26
C LEU A 121 24.85 4.46 -5.12
N TRP A 122 23.82 3.94 -4.46
CA TRP A 122 23.19 4.60 -3.31
C TRP A 122 24.15 4.73 -2.13
N SER A 123 24.86 3.65 -1.77
CA SER A 123 25.82 3.63 -0.66
C SER A 123 27.04 4.52 -0.87
N ARG A 124 27.41 4.82 -2.12
CA ARG A 124 28.48 5.79 -2.42
C ARG A 124 28.04 7.24 -2.22
N ARG A 125 26.74 7.49 -2.09
CA ARG A 125 26.15 8.83 -2.05
C ARG A 125 26.01 9.39 -0.64
N ASP A 126 26.66 8.78 0.35
CA ASP A 126 26.94 9.44 1.62
C ASP A 126 27.72 10.74 1.30
N TYR A 127 27.05 11.85 1.57
CA TYR A 127 27.31 13.22 1.13
C TYR A 127 28.77 13.70 1.31
N ASP A 128 29.35 14.27 0.24
CA ASP A 128 30.16 15.50 0.31
C ASP A 128 29.22 16.72 0.32
#